data_AF-A0A0F9P472-F1
#
_entry.id   AF-A0A0F9P472-F1
#
_cell.length_a   1.000
_cell.length_b   1.000
_cell.length_c   1.000
_cell.angle_alpha   90.00
_cell.angle_beta   90.00
_cell.angle_gamma   90.00
#
_symmetry.space_group_name_H-M   'P 1'
#
loop_
_entity.id
_entity.type
_entity.pdbx_description
1 polymer ?
#
loop_
_entity_poly.entity_id
_entity_poly.type
_entity_poly.pdbx_seq_one_letter_code
_entity_poly.pdbx_strand_id
1 'polypeptide(L)' 'MVRNYKKEYRDYHGKPEQIRARASRNKARAEAGLSKGDGREVDHKVPLSKGGGKGKGNTRIVTRHTNRVKSNKR' A
#
# COMPACT_ATOMS: atom_id res chain seq x y z
N MET A 1 6.76 -5.50 26.12
CA MET A 1 6.63 -6.73 25.29
C MET A 1 7.47 -6.56 24.03
N VAL A 2 8.43 -7.46 23.77
CA VAL A 2 9.26 -7.40 22.54
C VAL A 2 8.48 -8.01 21.38
N ARG A 3 8.41 -7.29 20.25
CA ARG A 3 7.75 -7.76 19.03
C ARG A 3 8.56 -8.91 18.42
N ASN A 4 7.97 -10.10 18.30
CA ASN A 4 8.65 -11.26 17.71
C ASN A 4 8.55 -11.22 16.17
N TYR A 5 9.54 -10.59 15.53
CA TYR A 5 9.61 -10.44 14.07
C TYR A 5 9.69 -11.78 13.32
N LYS A 6 10.34 -12.81 13.90
CA LYS A 6 10.44 -14.15 13.28
C LYS A 6 9.06 -14.80 13.18
N LYS A 7 8.26 -14.71 14.25
CA LYS A 7 6.88 -15.21 14.28
C LYS A 7 5.99 -14.47 13.28
N GLU A 8 6.07 -13.14 13.25
CA GLU A 8 5.27 -12.31 12.32
C GLU A 8 5.60 -12.60 10.85
N TYR A 9 6.88 -12.82 10.55
CA TYR A 9 7.28 -13.17 9.19
C TYR A 9 6.73 -14.54 8.78
N ARG A 10 6.88 -15.56 9.62
CA ARG A 10 6.35 -16.90 9.36
C ARG A 10 4.83 -16.89 9.21
N ASP A 11 4.12 -16.21 10.12
CA ASP A 11 2.66 -16.28 10.21
C ASP A 11 1.94 -15.34 9.23
N TYR A 12 2.63 -14.31 8.71
CA TYR A 12 2.04 -13.29 7.85
C TYR A 12 2.91 -12.92 6.64
N HIS A 13 4.07 -12.27 6.83
CA HIS A 13 4.81 -11.66 5.70
C HIS A 13 5.41 -12.67 4.71
N GLY A 14 5.66 -13.90 5.15
CA GLY A 14 6.16 -15.02 4.34
C GLY A 14 5.07 -15.77 3.58
N LYS A 15 3.78 -15.46 3.83
CA LYS A 15 2.69 -16.08 3.07
C LYS A 15 2.75 -15.65 1.60
N PRO A 16 2.58 -16.57 0.63
CA PRO A 16 2.61 -16.25 -0.79
C PRO A 16 1.69 -15.09 -1.19
N GLU A 17 0.51 -15.01 -0.58
CA GLU A 17 -0.45 -13.92 -0.80
C GLU A 17 0.10 -12.55 -0.36
N GLN A 18 0.76 -12.48 0.79
CA GLN A 18 1.34 -11.24 1.30
C GLN A 18 2.54 -10.81 0.47
N ILE A 19 3.34 -11.76 -0.01
CA ILE A 19 4.44 -11.52 -0.95
C ILE A 19 3.89 -10.96 -2.27
N ARG A 20 2.86 -11.58 -2.85
CA ARG A 20 2.19 -11.10 -4.07
C ARG A 20 1.62 -9.69 -3.88
N ALA A 21 0.92 -9.45 -2.77
CA ALA A 21 0.37 -8.14 -2.46
C ALA A 21 1.47 -7.06 -2.32
N ARG A 22 2.59 -7.41 -1.67
CA ARG A 22 3.76 -6.52 -1.59
C ARG A 22 4.36 -6.23 -2.97
N ALA A 23 4.53 -7.25 -3.80
CA ALA A 23 5.04 -7.10 -5.16
C ALA A 23 4.14 -6.18 -6.00
N SER A 24 2.82 -6.34 -5.92
CA SER A 24 1.87 -5.45 -6.60
C SER A 24 1.98 -4.00 -6.12
N ARG A 25 2.13 -3.77 -4.80
CA ARG A 25 2.34 -2.41 -4.26
C ARG A 25 3.64 -1.78 -4.76
N ASN A 26 4.72 -2.56 -4.80
CA ASN A 26 6.01 -2.09 -5.29
C ASN A 26 5.96 -1.77 -6.79
N LYS A 27 5.29 -2.62 -7.59
CA LYS A 27 5.05 -2.37 -9.01
C LYS A 27 4.27 -1.08 -9.23
N ALA A 28 3.18 -0.87 -8.50
CA ALA A 28 2.39 0.36 -8.58
C ALA A 28 3.19 1.61 -8.17
N ARG A 29 4.08 1.51 -7.17
CA ARG A 29 5.00 2.62 -6.82
C ARG A 29 5.99 2.91 -7.94
N ALA A 30 6.56 1.87 -8.56
CA ALA A 30 7.49 2.02 -9.66
C ALA A 30 6.82 2.65 -10.89
N GLU A 31 5.63 2.18 -11.27
CA GLU A 31 4.83 2.76 -12.35
C GLU A 31 4.42 4.22 -12.09
N ALA A 32 4.23 4.59 -10.82
CA ALA A 32 3.96 5.96 -10.40
C ALA A 32 5.22 6.84 -10.29
N GLY A 33 6.42 6.31 -10.59
CA GLY A 33 7.69 7.04 -10.50
C GLY A 33 8.11 7.40 -9.06
N LEU A 34 7.61 6.66 -8.05
CA LEU A 34 7.91 6.92 -6.64
C LEU A 34 9.10 6.08 -6.17
N SER A 35 10.17 6.75 -5.74
CA SER A 35 11.35 6.11 -5.16
C SER A 35 11.21 5.87 -3.66
N LYS A 36 12.12 5.08 -3.08
CA LYS A 36 12.23 4.94 -1.61
C LYS A 36 12.72 6.27 -1.04
N GLY A 37 12.02 6.81 -0.04
CA GLY A 37 12.33 8.13 0.54
C GLY A 37 11.49 9.27 -0.03
N ASP A 38 10.76 9.04 -1.14
CA ASP A 38 9.75 9.98 -1.61
C ASP A 38 8.65 10.13 -0.54
N GLY A 39 8.38 11.37 -0.14
CA GLY A 39 7.33 11.72 0.83
C GLY A 39 5.91 11.52 0.32
N ARG A 40 5.74 10.99 -0.89
CA ARG A 40 4.47 10.72 -1.55
C ARG A 40 4.12 9.23 -1.59
N GLU A 41 2.82 8.95 -1.70
CA GLU A 41 2.24 7.61 -1.75
C GLU A 41 1.15 7.52 -2.84
N VAL A 42 0.90 6.31 -3.34
CA VAL A 42 -0.22 6.04 -4.25
C VAL A 42 -1.49 5.83 -3.41
N ASP A 43 -2.44 6.75 -3.53
CA ASP A 43 -3.76 6.72 -2.90
C ASP A 43 -4.83 6.21 -3.88
N HIS A 44 -5.78 5.42 -3.37
CA HIS A 44 -6.97 5.04 -4.11
C HIS A 44 -8.09 6.02 -3.80
N LYS A 45 -8.53 6.85 -4.76
CA LYS A 45 -9.58 7.89 -4.57
C LYS A 45 -10.79 7.34 -3.81
N VAL A 46 -11.29 6.18 -4.24
CA VAL A 46 -12.21 5.30 -3.52
C VAL A 46 -11.42 4.10 -2.97
N PRO A 47 -11.42 3.83 -1.65
CA PRO A 47 -10.74 2.69 -1.06
C PRO A 47 -11.22 1.35 -1.67
N LEU A 48 -10.30 0.40 -1.82
CA LEU A 48 -10.63 -0.95 -2.30
C LEU A 48 -11.67 -1.66 -1.41
N SER A 49 -11.65 -1.39 -0.10
CA SER A 49 -12.63 -1.92 0.86
C SER A 49 -14.06 -1.38 0.66
N LYS A 50 -14.22 -0.33 -0.16
CA LYS A 50 -15.50 0.33 -0.47
C LYS A 50 -15.85 0.20 -1.95
N GLY A 51 -15.34 -0.82 -2.63
CA GLY A 51 -15.63 -1.09 -4.05
C GLY A 51 -14.80 -0.28 -5.04
N GLY A 52 -13.76 0.43 -4.58
CA GLY A 52 -12.83 1.11 -5.48
C GLY A 52 -12.07 0.16 -6.40
N GLY A 53 -11.85 0.56 -7.65
CA GLY A 53 -11.05 -0.19 -8.63
C GLY A 53 -9.53 0.02 -8.49
N LYS A 54 -8.73 -0.75 -9.23
CA LYS A 54 -7.25 -0.66 -9.25
C LYS A 54 -6.70 0.20 -10.41
N GLY A 55 -7.57 0.70 -11.29
CA GLY A 55 -7.17 1.42 -12.50
C GLY A 55 -6.62 2.82 -12.24
N LYS A 56 -5.97 3.40 -13.27
CA LYS A 56 -5.45 4.79 -13.26
C LYS A 56 -6.51 5.83 -12.92
N GLY A 57 -7.78 5.58 -13.24
CA GLY A 57 -8.90 6.46 -12.85
C GLY A 57 -9.12 6.57 -11.34
N ASN A 58 -8.80 5.52 -10.58
CA ASN A 58 -8.97 5.47 -9.13
C ASN A 58 -7.66 5.66 -8.36
N THR A 59 -6.50 5.65 -9.00
CA THR A 59 -5.21 5.89 -8.33
C THR A 59 -4.75 7.34 -8.50
N ARG A 60 -4.09 7.91 -7.49
CA ARG A 60 -3.46 9.23 -7.55
C ARG A 60 -2.24 9.29 -6.63
N ILE A 61 -1.30 10.17 -6.95
CA ILE A 61 -0.15 10.44 -6.09
C ILE A 61 -0.51 11.56 -5.13
N VAL A 62 -0.35 11.32 -3.83
CA VAL A 62 -0.57 12.31 -2.77
C VAL A 62 0.57 12.29 -1.77
N THR A 63 0.66 13.27 -0.88
CA THR A 63 1.63 13.19 0.22
C THR A 63 1.25 12.05 1.17
N ARG A 64 2.28 11.49 1.82
CA ARG A 64 2.14 10.46 2.84
C ARG A 64 1.17 10.88 3.95
N HIS A 65 1.21 12.15 4.37
CA HIS A 65 0.31 12.67 5.38
C HIS A 65 -1.16 12.57 4.91
N THR A 66 -1.46 13.08 3.72
CA THR A 66 -2.81 13.03 3.15
C THR A 66 -3.34 11.61 3.03
N ASN A 67 -2.52 10.67 2.54
CA ASN A 67 -2.94 9.27 2.40
C ASN A 67 -3.25 8.61 3.76
N ARG A 68 -2.38 8.83 4.75
CA ARG A 68 -2.52 8.21 6.08
C ARG A 68 -3.68 8.79 6.88
N VAL A 69 -3.95 10.09 6.77
CA VAL A 69 -5.11 10.73 7.41
C VAL A 69 -6.41 10.25 6.79
N LYS A 70 -6.45 10.11 5.46
CA LYS A 70 -7.59 9.61 4.71
C LYS A 70 -7.91 8.15 5.05
N SER A 71 -6.91 7.26 5.00
CA SER A 71 -7.11 5.81 5.22
C SER A 71 -8.31 5.28 4.40
N ASN A 72 -9.33 4.72 5.06
CA ASN A 72 -10.57 4.20 4.45
C ASN A 72 -11.78 5.15 4.56
N LYS A 73 -11.58 6.41 4.95
CA LYS A 73 -12.69 7.32 5.34
C LYS A 73 -13.53 7.85 4.17
N ARG A 74 -13.07 7.71 2.93
CA ARG A 74 -13.85 8.05 1.73
C ARG A 74 -14.70 6.88 1.30
#